data_AF-A0A1X6YHT7-F1
#
_entry.id   AF-A0A1X6YHT7-F1
#
_cell.length_a   1.000
_cell.length_b   1.000
_cell.length_c   1.000
_cell.angle_alpha   90.00
_cell.angle_beta   90.00
_cell.angle_gamma   90.00
#
_symmetry.space_group_name_H-M   'P 1'
#
loop_
_entity.id
_entity.type
_entity.pdbx_description
1 polymer ?
#
loop_
_entity_poly.entity_id
_entity_poly.type
_entity_poly.pdbx_seq_one_letter_code
_entity_poly.pdbx_strand_id
1 'polypeptide(L)'
;MFSMRGHNRPMSRPTIPGTDLSSPDVPTAIIYRPSRSATQSGPRPRHWILEFEPAASPEIEPLMGWTATRDPYRPIRLSFPDRESAIDYAERQNWDYIVRDESQRRRGPRREPIFRPLERLDGPQPRVRTEDRKPPAEDETDPVTLAALESFPASDPPAWTGTTLGGR
;
A
#
# COMPACT_ATOMS: atom_id res chain seq x y z
N MET A 1 22.96 4.91 -13.54
CA MET A 1 22.89 5.14 -15.00
C MET A 1 21.81 4.24 -15.56
N PHE A 2 20.63 4.80 -15.83
CA PHE A 2 19.56 4.07 -16.51
C PHE A 2 19.95 3.94 -17.98
N SER A 3 20.04 2.72 -18.51
CA SER A 3 20.30 2.51 -19.93
C SER A 3 19.10 3.07 -20.72
N MET A 4 19.25 4.26 -21.30
CA MET A 4 18.21 4.99 -22.07
C MET A 4 18.08 4.50 -23.51
N ARG A 5 18.37 3.22 -23.77
CA ARG A 5 17.98 2.61 -25.04
C ARG A 5 16.68 1.85 -24.77
N GLY A 6 15.57 2.36 -25.31
CA GLY A 6 14.31 1.64 -25.34
C GLY A 6 14.56 0.21 -25.80
N HIS A 7 13.86 -0.75 -25.20
CA HIS A 7 14.05 -2.17 -25.52
C HIS A 7 13.53 -2.50 -26.94
N ASN A 8 12.88 -1.54 -27.58
CA ASN A 8 12.44 -1.55 -28.96
C ASN A 8 12.63 -0.14 -29.54
N ARG A 9 12.98 -0.04 -30.82
CA ARG A 9 12.92 1.20 -31.61
C ARG A 9 12.12 0.85 -32.88
N PRO A 10 10.82 1.15 -32.92
CA PRO A 10 9.94 0.70 -33.99
C PRO A 10 10.35 1.33 -35.32
N MET A 11 10.12 0.61 -36.42
CA MET A 11 10.44 1.11 -37.77
C MET A 11 9.48 2.23 -38.20
N SER A 12 8.27 2.22 -37.67
CA SER A 12 7.20 3.18 -37.96
C SER A 12 7.08 4.21 -36.83
N ARG A 13 6.58 5.40 -37.18
CA ARG A 13 6.31 6.45 -36.19
C ARG A 13 5.24 5.97 -35.18
N PRO A 14 5.37 6.32 -33.89
CA PRO A 14 4.41 5.89 -32.87
C PRO A 14 3.02 6.48 -33.09
N THR A 15 1.99 5.69 -32.80
CA THR A 15 0.58 6.11 -32.90
C THR A 15 0.19 6.93 -31.67
N ILE A 16 -0.62 7.98 -31.82
CA ILE A 16 -1.13 8.73 -30.66
C ILE A 16 -2.22 7.89 -29.97
N PRO A 17 -2.12 7.60 -28.65
CA PRO A 17 -3.09 6.80 -27.93
C PRO A 17 -4.51 7.34 -28.07
N GLY A 18 -5.44 6.47 -28.45
CA GLY A 18 -6.85 6.80 -28.66
C GLY A 18 -7.19 7.38 -30.04
N THR A 19 -6.21 7.48 -30.95
CA THR A 19 -6.43 7.98 -32.32
C THR A 19 -5.67 7.12 -33.34
N ASP A 20 -6.00 7.27 -34.63
CA ASP A 20 -5.27 6.61 -35.72
C ASP A 20 -4.11 7.47 -36.28
N LEU A 21 -3.84 8.62 -35.66
CA LEU A 21 -2.78 9.54 -36.09
C LEU A 21 -1.43 9.11 -35.54
N SER A 22 -0.39 9.21 -36.37
CA SER A 22 0.98 8.91 -35.96
C SER A 22 1.77 10.20 -35.72
N SER A 23 2.39 10.32 -34.54
CA SER A 23 3.17 11.49 -34.14
C SER A 23 4.51 11.07 -33.54
N PRO A 24 5.63 11.69 -33.93
CA PRO A 24 6.94 11.40 -33.34
C PRO A 24 7.08 11.89 -31.89
N ASP A 25 6.14 12.70 -31.41
CA ASP A 25 6.17 13.33 -30.08
C ASP A 25 5.65 12.40 -28.96
N VAL A 26 5.24 11.18 -29.30
CA VAL A 26 4.74 10.23 -28.29
C VAL A 26 5.92 9.82 -27.37
N PRO A 27 5.81 10.03 -26.05
CA PRO A 27 6.86 9.67 -25.11
C PRO A 27 7.03 8.15 -24.99
N THR A 28 8.14 7.73 -24.40
CA THR A 28 8.43 6.30 -24.20
C THR A 28 7.45 5.69 -23.19
N ALA A 29 6.90 4.52 -23.51
CA ALA A 29 6.04 3.75 -22.61
C ALA A 29 6.88 2.95 -21.59
N ILE A 30 6.40 2.90 -20.35
CA ILE A 30 7.00 2.17 -19.24
C ILE A 30 6.03 1.06 -18.85
N ILE A 31 6.48 -0.18 -19.01
CA ILE A 31 5.72 -1.37 -18.63
C ILE A 31 6.30 -1.90 -17.33
N TYR A 32 5.50 -1.93 -16.27
CA TYR A 32 5.95 -2.36 -14.96
C TYR A 32 4.83 -3.03 -14.15
N ARG A 33 5.24 -3.82 -13.15
CA ARG A 33 4.32 -4.38 -12.18
C ARG A 33 4.29 -3.49 -10.92
N PRO A 34 3.12 -3.04 -10.43
CA PRO A 34 3.09 -2.14 -9.28
C PRO A 34 3.68 -2.76 -8.03
N SER A 35 4.40 -1.94 -7.26
CA SER A 35 4.90 -2.36 -5.96
C SER A 35 3.76 -2.54 -4.96
N ARG A 36 4.02 -3.32 -3.90
CA ARG A 36 3.12 -3.36 -2.75
C ARG A 36 3.04 -1.97 -2.14
N SER A 37 1.87 -1.57 -1.68
CA SER A 37 1.78 -0.40 -0.78
C SER A 37 2.68 -0.63 0.43
N ALA A 38 3.54 0.34 0.75
CA ALA A 38 4.53 0.19 1.82
C ALA A 38 3.84 0.03 3.19
N THR A 39 2.77 0.79 3.41
CA THR A 39 2.03 0.85 4.68
C THR A 39 1.06 -0.32 4.84
N GLN A 40 0.52 -0.85 3.74
CA GLN A 40 -0.49 -1.89 3.80
C GLN A 40 0.14 -3.29 3.75
N SER A 41 -0.43 -4.21 4.53
CA SER A 41 0.06 -5.59 4.60
C SER A 41 -0.39 -6.46 3.41
N GLY A 42 -1.27 -5.95 2.55
CA GLY A 42 -1.88 -6.70 1.45
C GLY A 42 -0.88 -7.29 0.45
N PRO A 43 -1.27 -8.35 -0.28
CA PRO A 43 -0.45 -8.90 -1.34
C PRO A 43 -0.27 -7.88 -2.47
N ARG A 44 0.80 -8.08 -3.26
CA ARG A 44 1.05 -7.25 -4.45
C ARG A 44 -0.02 -7.51 -5.51
N PRO A 45 -0.41 -6.48 -6.28
CA PRO A 45 -1.23 -6.70 -7.46
C PRO A 45 -0.52 -7.64 -8.46
N ARG A 46 -1.32 -8.42 -9.18
CA ARG A 46 -0.84 -9.34 -10.24
C ARG A 46 -0.87 -8.72 -11.62
N HIS A 47 -1.56 -7.60 -11.80
CA HIS A 47 -1.63 -6.91 -13.08
C HIS A 47 -0.35 -6.15 -13.38
N TRP A 48 -0.12 -5.94 -14.67
CA TRP A 48 0.91 -5.09 -15.25
C TRP A 48 0.30 -3.75 -15.62
N ILE A 49 1.08 -2.68 -15.48
CA ILE A 49 0.68 -1.33 -15.87
C ILE A 49 1.58 -0.86 -17.01
N LEU A 50 0.97 -0.24 -18.01
CA LEU A 50 1.63 0.57 -19.03
C LEU A 50 1.29 2.04 -18.75
N GLU A 51 2.33 2.86 -18.59
CA GLU A 51 2.27 4.31 -18.34
C GLU A 51 3.28 5.00 -19.26
N PHE A 52 3.05 6.27 -19.60
CA PHE A 52 4.00 7.05 -20.42
C PHE A 52 4.98 7.84 -19.55
N GLU A 53 6.18 8.07 -20.06
CA GLU A 53 7.13 8.99 -19.43
C GLU A 53 6.55 10.42 -19.39
N PRO A 54 6.60 11.10 -18.24
CA PRO A 54 6.07 12.46 -18.13
C PRO A 54 6.89 13.43 -19.00
N ALA A 55 6.24 14.03 -19.99
CA ALA A 55 6.88 14.98 -20.90
C ALA A 55 6.99 16.39 -20.31
N ALA A 56 6.04 16.78 -19.44
CA ALA A 56 6.02 18.09 -18.80
C ALA A 56 5.81 18.00 -17.28
N SER A 57 6.40 18.97 -16.56
CA SER A 57 6.18 19.13 -15.12
C SER A 57 4.80 19.75 -14.86
N PRO A 58 4.12 19.38 -13.75
CA PRO A 58 2.88 20.04 -13.36
C PRO A 58 3.12 21.51 -13.02
N GLU A 59 2.18 22.38 -13.40
CA GLU A 59 2.19 23.81 -13.09
C GLU A 59 1.04 24.13 -12.12
N ILE A 60 1.22 25.14 -11.26
CA ILE A 60 0.15 25.62 -10.37
C ILE A 60 -0.58 26.75 -11.08
N GLU A 61 -1.89 26.62 -11.20
CA GLU A 61 -2.76 27.63 -11.81
C GLU A 61 -2.86 28.87 -10.88
N PRO A 62 -2.68 30.10 -11.40
CA PRO A 62 -2.49 31.29 -10.59
C PRO A 62 -3.73 31.77 -9.82
N LEU A 63 -4.95 31.48 -10.30
CA LEU A 63 -6.19 31.98 -9.69
C LEU A 63 -6.67 31.08 -8.53
N MET A 64 -6.80 29.79 -8.79
CA MET A 64 -7.40 28.79 -7.89
C MET A 64 -6.34 27.93 -7.19
N GLY A 65 -5.09 27.95 -7.66
CA GLY A 65 -4.02 27.11 -7.11
C GLY A 65 -4.13 25.63 -7.50
N TRP A 66 -4.90 25.30 -8.54
CA TRP A 66 -5.05 23.91 -8.99
C TRP A 66 -3.80 23.42 -9.72
N THR A 67 -3.50 22.13 -9.60
CA THR A 67 -2.42 21.51 -10.34
C THR A 67 -2.85 21.25 -11.79
N ALA A 68 -2.34 22.05 -12.71
CA ALA A 68 -2.52 21.89 -14.14
C ALA A 68 -1.36 21.10 -14.77
N THR A 69 -1.61 20.48 -15.90
CA THR A 69 -0.60 19.73 -16.66
C THR A 69 -0.82 19.99 -18.15
N ARG A 70 0.26 20.20 -18.90
CA ARG A 70 0.23 20.38 -20.36
C ARG A 70 0.47 19.08 -21.14
N ASP A 71 0.80 18.01 -20.42
CA ASP A 71 1.08 16.69 -20.96
C ASP A 71 -0.22 15.87 -21.09
N PRO A 72 -0.67 15.54 -22.32
CA PRO A 72 -1.87 14.75 -22.54
C PRO A 72 -1.69 13.26 -22.23
N TYR A 73 -0.45 12.76 -22.16
CA TYR A 73 -0.15 11.33 -21.97
C TYR A 73 -0.13 10.92 -20.48
N ARG A 74 0.10 11.88 -19.59
CA ARG A 74 0.17 11.69 -18.13
C ARG A 74 -1.02 10.96 -17.49
N PRO A 75 -2.30 11.21 -17.84
CA PRO A 75 -3.42 10.49 -17.24
C PRO A 75 -3.59 9.06 -17.78
N ILE A 76 -2.88 8.68 -18.85
CA ILE A 76 -3.08 7.40 -19.53
C ILE A 76 -2.38 6.29 -18.74
N ARG A 77 -3.20 5.42 -18.13
CA ARG A 77 -2.74 4.23 -17.40
C ARG A 77 -3.56 3.02 -17.84
N LEU A 78 -2.88 2.05 -18.42
CA LEU A 78 -3.50 0.82 -18.93
C LEU A 78 -3.09 -0.37 -18.07
N SER A 79 -4.07 -1.16 -17.65
CA SER A 79 -3.86 -2.35 -16.83
C SER A 79 -4.00 -3.61 -17.67
N PHE A 80 -2.99 -4.47 -17.64
CA PHE A 80 -2.94 -5.74 -18.35
C PHE A 80 -2.80 -6.92 -17.39
N PRO A 81 -3.31 -8.11 -17.73
CA PRO A 81 -3.10 -9.31 -16.93
C PRO A 81 -1.65 -9.80 -17.00
N ASP A 82 -1.04 -9.76 -18.18
CA ASP A 82 0.27 -10.35 -18.48
C ASP A 82 1.26 -9.32 -19.03
N ARG A 83 2.55 -9.61 -18.87
CA ARG A 83 3.65 -8.81 -19.43
C ARG A 83 3.61 -8.81 -20.96
N GLU A 84 3.44 -9.98 -21.55
CA GLU A 84 3.46 -10.18 -23.00
C GLU A 84 2.31 -9.42 -23.67
N SER A 85 1.12 -9.46 -23.07
CA SER A 85 -0.04 -8.69 -23.53
C SER A 85 0.21 -7.17 -23.55
N ALA A 86 0.95 -6.64 -22.57
CA ALA A 86 1.33 -5.24 -22.55
C ALA A 86 2.37 -4.90 -23.64
N ILE A 87 3.30 -5.82 -23.91
CA ILE A 87 4.32 -5.66 -24.96
C ILE A 87 3.66 -5.72 -26.35
N ASP A 88 2.83 -6.73 -26.62
CA ASP A 88 2.11 -6.88 -27.89
C ASP A 88 1.25 -5.65 -28.19
N TYR A 89 0.58 -5.09 -27.18
CA TYR A 89 -0.17 -3.85 -27.34
C TYR A 89 0.73 -2.66 -27.72
N ALA A 90 1.87 -2.48 -27.05
CA ALA A 90 2.81 -1.41 -27.36
C ALA A 90 3.42 -1.58 -28.77
N GLU A 91 3.71 -2.81 -29.19
CA GLU A 91 4.23 -3.12 -30.53
C GLU A 91 3.20 -2.84 -31.62
N ARG A 92 1.94 -3.21 -31.43
CA ARG A 92 0.84 -2.88 -32.38
C ARG A 92 0.68 -1.37 -32.59
N GLN A 93 0.92 -0.58 -31.55
CA GLN A 93 0.85 0.89 -31.60
C GLN A 93 2.17 1.54 -32.02
N ASN A 94 3.20 0.73 -32.30
CA ASN A 94 4.54 1.19 -32.66
C ASN A 94 5.14 2.14 -31.61
N TRP A 95 4.94 1.86 -30.31
CA TRP A 95 5.51 2.67 -29.22
C TRP A 95 6.88 2.18 -28.81
N ASP A 96 7.80 3.12 -28.54
CA ASP A 96 9.01 2.82 -27.80
C ASP A 96 8.64 2.41 -26.37
N TYR A 97 9.16 1.28 -25.87
CA TYR A 97 8.85 0.83 -24.52
C TYR A 97 10.07 0.38 -23.71
N ILE A 98 9.92 0.46 -22.39
CA ILE A 98 10.88 -0.01 -21.40
C ILE A 98 10.16 -0.95 -20.44
N VAL A 99 10.61 -2.20 -20.37
CA VAL A 99 10.10 -3.15 -19.38
C VAL A 99 10.93 -3.06 -18.10
N ARG A 100 10.27 -2.76 -16.98
CA ARG A 100 10.87 -2.78 -15.65
C ARG A 100 10.55 -4.11 -14.99
N ASP A 101 11.54 -5.01 -15.04
CA ASP A 101 11.45 -6.31 -14.38
C ASP A 101 11.51 -6.17 -12.85
N GLU A 102 10.94 -7.13 -12.15
CA GLU A 102 10.92 -7.09 -10.70
C GLU A 102 12.30 -7.44 -10.14
N SER A 103 12.88 -6.53 -9.36
CA SER A 103 14.06 -6.89 -8.57
C SER A 103 13.66 -8.01 -7.60
N GLN A 104 14.13 -9.24 -7.86
CA GLN A 104 13.81 -10.38 -7.00
C GLN A 104 14.19 -10.02 -5.56
N ARG A 105 13.20 -9.98 -4.67
CA ARG A 105 13.47 -9.78 -3.24
C ARG A 105 14.31 -10.97 -2.78
N ARG A 106 15.55 -10.70 -2.40
CA ARG A 106 16.41 -11.70 -1.75
C ARG A 106 15.71 -12.11 -0.46
N ARG A 107 15.10 -13.29 -0.45
CA ARG A 107 14.58 -13.89 0.79
C ARG A 107 15.80 -14.36 1.58
N GLY A 108 16.25 -13.54 2.51
CA GLY A 108 17.22 -13.97 3.50
C GLY A 108 16.62 -15.07 4.37
N PRO A 109 17.46 -15.96 4.93
CA PRO A 109 16.98 -16.96 5.88
C PRO A 109 16.28 -16.28 7.06
N ARG A 110 15.14 -16.84 7.47
CA ARG A 110 14.42 -16.41 8.67
C ARG A 110 15.35 -16.66 9.85
N ARG A 111 15.88 -15.58 10.47
CA ARG A 111 16.69 -15.71 11.68
C ARG A 111 15.75 -16.08 12.82
N GLU A 112 16.02 -17.21 13.46
CA GLU A 112 15.35 -17.57 14.72
C GLU A 112 15.66 -16.50 15.77
N PRO A 113 14.68 -16.09 16.59
CA PRO A 113 14.95 -15.21 17.71
C PRO A 113 15.94 -15.90 18.66
N ILE A 114 16.97 -15.17 19.09
CA ILE A 114 18.00 -15.66 20.02
C ILE A 114 17.37 -16.10 21.36
N PHE A 115 16.23 -15.52 21.71
CA PHE A 115 15.42 -15.97 22.83
C PHE A 115 14.59 -17.19 22.46
N ARG A 116 15.08 -18.37 22.87
CA ARG A 116 14.19 -19.50 23.15
C ARG A 116 13.32 -19.10 24.34
N PRO A 117 11.97 -19.24 24.28
CA PRO A 117 11.16 -19.11 25.47
C PRO A 117 11.74 -20.07 26.50
N LEU A 118 12.16 -19.57 27.67
CA LEU A 118 12.50 -20.43 28.80
C LEU A 118 11.31 -21.38 28.96
N GLU A 119 11.57 -22.68 28.81
CA GLU A 119 10.60 -23.69 29.19
C GLU A 119 10.05 -23.30 30.55
N ARG A 120 8.74 -23.06 30.58
CA ARG A 120 7.92 -22.69 31.73
C ARG A 120 8.49 -23.32 33.01
N LEU A 121 9.26 -22.55 33.79
CA LEU A 121 9.76 -22.96 35.11
C LEU A 121 8.68 -22.90 36.20
N ASP A 122 7.41 -22.84 35.81
CA ASP A 122 6.26 -22.93 36.70
C ASP A 122 5.51 -24.25 36.46
N GLY A 123 6.17 -25.37 36.81
CA GLY A 123 5.44 -26.54 37.26
C GLY A 123 4.66 -26.18 38.54
N PRO A 124 3.55 -26.88 38.88
CA PRO A 124 2.73 -26.52 40.02
C PRO A 124 3.58 -26.55 41.31
N GLN A 125 3.78 -25.38 41.92
CA GLN A 125 4.53 -25.25 43.16
C GLN A 125 3.76 -25.92 44.31
N PRO A 126 4.41 -26.70 45.19
CA PRO A 126 3.74 -27.33 46.32
C PRO A 126 3.17 -26.27 47.27
N ARG A 127 1.89 -26.39 47.63
CA ARG A 127 1.21 -25.53 48.61
C ARG A 127 1.91 -25.65 49.97
N VAL A 128 2.77 -24.69 50.29
CA VAL A 128 3.27 -24.50 51.66
C VAL A 128 2.11 -23.97 52.51
N ARG A 129 1.72 -24.72 53.54
CA ARG A 129 0.79 -24.23 54.57
C ARG A 129 1.58 -23.27 55.47
N THR A 130 1.34 -21.98 55.32
CA THR A 130 1.77 -20.99 56.31
C THR A 130 0.54 -20.57 57.09
N GLU A 131 0.52 -20.95 58.36
CA GLU A 131 -0.43 -20.52 59.37
C GLU A 131 -0.33 -19.01 59.62
N ASP A 132 -1.47 -18.43 60.00
CA ASP A 132 -1.66 -17.20 60.75
C ASP A 132 -0.66 -16.06 60.56
N ARG A 133 -0.99 -15.15 59.64
CA ARG A 133 -0.63 -13.73 59.80
C ARG A 133 -1.87 -12.87 59.66
N LYS A 134 -2.39 -12.45 60.81
CA LYS A 134 -3.44 -11.43 60.96
C LYS A 134 -3.08 -10.20 60.11
N PRO A 135 -3.94 -9.75 59.18
CA PRO A 135 -3.69 -8.51 58.46
C PRO A 135 -3.85 -7.32 59.42
N PRO A 136 -2.92 -6.35 59.41
CA PRO A 136 -3.14 -5.07 60.07
C PRO A 136 -4.24 -4.29 59.35
N ALA A 137 -5.01 -3.54 60.13
CA ALA A 137 -6.12 -2.71 59.71
C ALA A 137 -5.68 -1.59 58.74
N GLU A 138 -6.52 -1.40 57.73
CA GLU A 138 -6.96 -0.14 57.13
C GLU A 138 -5.91 0.90 56.72
N ASP A 139 -5.82 1.18 55.41
CA ASP A 139 -5.86 2.57 54.96
C ASP A 139 -6.54 2.65 53.58
N GLU A 140 -7.59 3.44 53.59
CA GLU A 140 -8.62 3.69 52.61
C GLU A 140 -8.07 4.54 51.44
N THR A 141 -7.51 3.92 50.41
CA THR A 141 -7.38 4.53 49.07
C THR A 141 -7.23 3.46 48.00
N ASP A 142 -8.32 2.74 47.75
CA ASP A 142 -8.38 1.83 46.60
C ASP A 142 -8.54 2.67 45.30
N PRO A 143 -7.56 2.66 44.38
CA PRO A 143 -7.60 3.48 43.16
C PRO A 143 -8.78 3.11 42.25
N VAL A 144 -9.36 1.92 42.44
CA VAL A 144 -10.53 1.44 41.69
C VAL A 144 -11.80 2.21 42.08
N THR A 145 -11.94 2.60 43.36
CA THR A 145 -13.12 3.34 43.83
C THR A 145 -13.06 4.82 43.43
N LEU A 146 -11.86 5.40 43.37
CA LEU A 146 -11.65 6.77 42.88
C LEU A 146 -11.97 6.89 41.38
N ALA A 147 -11.61 5.88 40.58
CA ALA A 147 -11.94 5.84 39.15
C ALA A 147 -13.45 5.78 38.86
N ALA A 148 -14.26 5.28 39.80
CA ALA A 148 -15.72 5.24 39.65
C ALA A 148 -16.38 6.63 39.81
N LEU A 149 -15.77 7.56 40.56
CA LEU A 149 -16.23 8.94 40.68
C LEU A 149 -15.80 9.82 39.49
N GLU A 150 -14.68 9.49 38.82
CA GLU A 150 -14.32 10.03 37.50
C GLU A 150 -14.93 9.18 36.37
N SER A 151 -16.21 8.84 36.51
CA SER A 151 -17.02 8.58 35.32
C SER A 151 -17.15 9.91 34.59
N PHE A 152 -16.20 10.18 33.70
CA PHE A 152 -16.35 11.16 32.64
C PHE A 152 -17.75 10.97 32.06
N PRO A 153 -18.61 12.01 31.97
CA PRO A 153 -19.87 11.86 31.28
C PRO A 153 -19.48 11.37 29.90
N ALA A 154 -19.81 10.11 29.61
CA ALA A 154 -19.74 9.58 28.28
C ALA A 154 -20.49 10.60 27.44
N SER A 155 -19.76 11.39 26.65
CA SER A 155 -20.33 11.92 25.43
C SER A 155 -20.80 10.68 24.71
N ASP A 156 -22.10 10.39 24.85
CA ASP A 156 -22.78 9.49 23.95
C ASP A 156 -22.28 9.88 22.55
N PRO A 157 -21.54 9.01 21.84
CA PRO A 157 -21.28 9.26 20.44
C PRO A 157 -22.65 9.42 19.77
N PRO A 158 -22.85 10.41 18.87
CA PRO A 158 -24.16 10.63 18.26
C PRO A 158 -24.67 9.30 17.68
N ALA A 159 -25.88 8.93 18.09
CA ALA A 159 -26.53 7.68 17.73
C ALA A 159 -26.65 7.52 16.21
N TRP A 160 -25.64 6.89 15.59
CA TRP A 160 -25.80 6.09 14.38
C TRP A 160 -25.90 4.61 14.78
N THR A 161 -26.70 4.32 15.80
CA THR A 161 -27.52 3.11 15.83
C THR A 161 -28.90 3.59 15.38
N GLY A 162 -29.55 3.12 14.33
CA GLY A 162 -29.38 2.01 13.40
C GLY A 162 -30.78 1.82 12.78
N THR A 163 -30.89 1.17 11.63
CA THR A 163 -32.01 0.27 11.32
C THR A 163 -31.65 -0.53 10.08
N THR A 164 -31.35 -1.80 10.28
CA THR A 164 -31.52 -2.84 9.27
C THR A 164 -33.02 -3.00 8.99
N LEU A 165 -33.50 -2.56 7.83
CA LEU A 165 -34.80 -3.01 7.32
C LEU A 165 -34.55 -4.22 6.41
N GLY A 166 -34.61 -5.40 7.02
CA GLY A 166 -34.97 -6.62 6.32
C GLY A 166 -36.49 -6.72 6.28
N GLY A 167 -37.07 -6.98 5.10
CA GLY A 167 -38.51 -7.15 4.95
C GLY A 167 -38.91 -7.67 3.57
N ARG A 168 -39.02 -9.00 3.50
CA ARG A 168 -39.72 -9.91 2.55
C ARG A 168 -39.47 -9.80 1.05
#